data_AF-A0A2V5X5T6-F1
#
_entry.id   AF-A0A2V5X5T6-F1
#
_cell.length_a   1.000
_cell.length_b   1.000
_cell.length_c   1.000
_cell.angle_alpha   90.00
_cell.angle_beta   90.00
_cell.angle_gamma   90.00
#
_symmetry.space_group_name_H-M   'P 1'
#
loop_
_entity.id
_entity.type
_entity.pdbx_description
1 polymer ?
#
loop_
_entity_poly.entity_id
_entity_poly.type
_entity_poly.pdbx_seq_one_letter_code
_entity_poly.pdbx_strand_id
1 'polypeptide(L)'
;MIDGRDSFDPCALDHSSLRHLLWVRCTKALEAIKAADLLLRDGNFSLVIVDLVLNPVEELHKIPQTSWYRLQRLVESAPTACLVLTRHRMVSSAQLKIVLENSWSLETFKEVDAISQLRFRVQRSHLRSEVSY
;
A
#
# COMPACT_ATOMS: atom_id res chain seq x y z
N MET A 1 0.90 -9.86 -1.20
CA MET A 1 -0.13 -8.81 -1.29
C MET A 1 -1.25 -9.11 -0.30
N ILE A 2 -1.62 -8.11 0.47
CA ILE A 2 -2.77 -8.13 1.38
C ILE A 2 -3.86 -7.31 0.69
N ASP A 3 -4.96 -7.97 0.37
CA ASP A 3 -6.09 -7.39 -0.35
C ASP A 3 -7.23 -7.11 0.63
N GLY A 4 -7.47 -5.83 0.91
CA GLY A 4 -8.40 -5.38 1.93
C GLY A 4 -9.88 -5.66 1.63
N ARG A 5 -10.22 -6.00 0.38
CA ARG A 5 -11.61 -6.20 -0.07
C ARG A 5 -11.83 -7.43 -0.96
N ASP A 6 -10.86 -8.32 -1.06
CA ASP A 6 -10.94 -9.52 -1.91
C ASP A 6 -11.32 -9.16 -3.37
N SER A 7 -10.61 -8.17 -3.90
CA SER A 7 -10.88 -7.53 -5.19
C SER A 7 -9.77 -7.72 -6.21
N PHE A 8 -8.64 -8.29 -5.80
CA PHE A 8 -7.56 -8.65 -6.70
C PHE A 8 -8.03 -9.73 -7.68
N ASP A 9 -7.76 -9.53 -8.97
CA ASP A 9 -8.05 -10.48 -10.04
C ASP A 9 -6.76 -11.18 -10.49
N PRO A 10 -6.50 -12.43 -10.07
CA PRO A 10 -5.31 -13.17 -10.48
C PRO A 10 -5.27 -13.46 -11.98
N CYS A 11 -6.42 -13.52 -12.66
CA CYS A 11 -6.48 -13.84 -14.08
C CYS A 11 -5.90 -12.71 -14.96
N ALA A 12 -5.79 -11.50 -14.42
CA ALA A 12 -5.16 -10.37 -15.08
C ALA A 12 -3.62 -10.46 -15.10
N LEU A 13 -3.02 -11.40 -14.37
CA LEU A 13 -1.57 -11.60 -14.30
C LEU A 13 -1.15 -12.92 -14.95
N ASP A 14 0.09 -12.97 -15.42
CA ASP A 14 0.70 -14.19 -15.92
C ASP A 14 1.07 -15.17 -14.78
N HIS A 15 1.15 -16.46 -15.10
CA HIS A 15 1.46 -17.51 -14.12
C HIS A 15 2.86 -17.41 -13.48
N SER A 16 3.83 -16.73 -14.11
CA SER A 16 5.17 -16.57 -13.52
C SER A 16 5.15 -15.55 -12.39
N SER A 17 4.37 -14.48 -12.55
CA SER A 17 4.13 -13.47 -11.50
C SER A 17 3.38 -14.05 -10.30
N LEU A 18 2.37 -14.89 -10.53
CA LEU A 18 1.56 -15.48 -9.47
C LEU A 18 2.32 -16.48 -8.58
N ARG A 19 3.34 -17.16 -9.12
CA ARG A 19 4.10 -18.19 -8.39
C ARG A 19 4.81 -17.67 -7.14
N HIS A 20 5.16 -16.40 -7.12
CA HIS A 20 5.88 -15.76 -6.01
C HIS A 20 4.97 -14.85 -5.18
N LEU A 21 3.65 -14.88 -5.43
CA LEU A 21 2.68 -14.02 -4.77
C LEU A 21 1.97 -14.77 -3.65
N LEU A 22 2.23 -14.38 -2.40
CA LEU A 22 1.30 -14.67 -1.30
C LEU A 22 0.13 -13.69 -1.37
N TRP A 23 -1.09 -14.19 -1.58
CA TRP A 23 -2.31 -13.39 -1.57
C TRP A 23 -3.09 -13.60 -0.27
N VAL A 24 -3.17 -12.58 0.58
CA VAL A 24 -3.97 -12.58 1.80
C VAL A 24 -5.29 -11.86 1.50
N ARG A 25 -6.38 -12.60 1.56
CA ARG A 25 -7.74 -12.13 1.25
C ARG A 25 -8.39 -11.61 2.53
N CYS A 26 -8.65 -10.32 2.60
CA CYS A 26 -9.34 -9.69 3.71
C CYS A 26 -10.68 -9.10 3.25
N THR A 27 -11.59 -8.90 4.19
CA THR A 27 -12.88 -8.25 3.90
C THR A 27 -13.02 -6.90 4.57
N LYS A 28 -12.17 -6.61 5.57
CA LYS A 28 -12.21 -5.37 6.36
C LYS A 28 -10.83 -4.73 6.45
N ALA A 29 -10.79 -3.41 6.52
CA ALA A 29 -9.53 -2.68 6.59
C ALA A 29 -8.67 -3.08 7.81
N LEU A 30 -9.29 -3.31 8.97
CA LEU A 30 -8.57 -3.75 10.18
C LEU A 30 -7.99 -5.18 10.06
N GLU A 31 -8.60 -6.06 9.26
CA GLU A 31 -8.03 -7.38 8.99
C GLU A 31 -6.76 -7.24 8.16
N ALA A 32 -6.77 -6.38 7.14
CA ALA A 32 -5.60 -6.09 6.32
C ALA A 32 -4.44 -5.52 7.15
N ILE A 33 -4.72 -4.60 8.10
CA ILE A 33 -3.68 -4.07 9.00
C ILE A 33 -3.11 -5.16 9.93
N LYS A 34 -3.95 -6.08 10.42
CA LYS A 34 -3.47 -7.22 11.22
C LYS A 34 -2.61 -8.16 10.40
N ALA A 35 -3.03 -8.49 9.18
CA ALA A 35 -2.24 -9.31 8.25
C ALA A 35 -0.88 -8.65 7.96
N ALA A 36 -0.86 -7.32 7.75
CA ALA A 36 0.38 -6.58 7.54
C ALA A 36 1.32 -6.67 8.75
N ASP A 37 0.78 -6.50 9.96
CA ASP A 37 1.58 -6.64 11.19
C ASP A 37 2.18 -8.04 11.32
N LEU A 38 1.44 -9.10 10.98
CA LEU A 38 1.94 -10.48 11.01
C LEU A 38 3.05 -10.71 9.96
N LEU A 39 2.83 -10.33 8.70
CA LEU A 39 3.82 -10.55 7.64
C LEU A 39 5.09 -9.73 7.83
N LEU A 40 4.98 -8.49 8.34
CA LEU A 40 6.15 -7.65 8.61
C LEU A 40 6.95 -8.11 9.83
N ARG A 41 6.31 -8.75 10.82
CA ARG A 41 7.03 -9.38 11.96
C ARG A 41 7.84 -10.59 11.53
N ASP A 42 7.31 -11.36 10.58
CA ASP A 42 7.97 -12.54 10.05
C ASP A 42 9.22 -12.18 9.23
N GLY A 43 9.20 -11.06 8.51
CA GLY A 43 10.39 -10.49 7.85
C GLY A 43 10.88 -11.26 6.62
N ASN A 44 10.18 -12.31 6.18
CA ASN A 44 10.58 -13.14 5.03
C ASN A 44 10.15 -12.58 3.67
N PHE A 45 9.42 -11.46 3.64
CA PHE A 45 8.95 -10.83 2.41
C PHE A 45 9.74 -9.56 2.13
N SER A 46 10.37 -9.47 0.96
CA SER A 46 11.04 -8.24 0.52
C SER A 46 10.05 -7.11 0.19
N LEU A 47 8.80 -7.47 -0.14
CA LEU A 47 7.74 -6.52 -0.46
C LEU A 47 6.39 -6.97 0.12
N VAL A 48 5.79 -6.12 0.95
CA VAL A 48 4.42 -6.27 1.46
C VAL A 48 3.57 -5.13 0.92
N ILE A 49 2.59 -5.47 0.09
CA ILE A 49 1.60 -4.52 -0.43
C ILE A 49 0.32 -4.66 0.40
N VAL A 50 -0.17 -3.56 0.95
CA VAL A 50 -1.46 -3.46 1.64
C VAL A 50 -2.40 -2.65 0.76
N ASP A 51 -3.33 -3.33 0.09
CA ASP A 51 -4.34 -2.69 -0.73
C ASP A 51 -5.58 -2.34 0.09
N LEU A 52 -5.85 -1.04 0.18
CA LEU A 52 -7.00 -0.46 0.86
C LEU A 52 -7.82 0.44 -0.09
N VAL A 53 -7.60 0.36 -1.41
CA VAL A 53 -8.18 1.28 -2.40
C VAL A 53 -9.71 1.21 -2.41
N LEU A 54 -10.28 0.02 -2.22
CA LEU A 54 -11.72 -0.22 -2.23
C LEU A 54 -12.35 -0.30 -0.83
N ASN A 55 -11.57 -0.11 0.23
CA ASN A 55 -12.13 -0.11 1.59
C ASN A 55 -12.95 1.18 1.84
N PRO A 56 -14.14 1.08 2.45
CA PRO A 56 -14.95 2.25 2.80
C PRO A 56 -14.22 3.19 3.76
N VAL A 57 -14.42 4.50 3.62
CA VAL A 57 -13.75 5.51 4.45
C VAL A 57 -14.07 5.36 5.94
N GLU A 58 -15.26 4.86 6.27
CA GLU A 58 -15.72 4.56 7.63
C GLU A 58 -14.91 3.44 8.29
N GLU A 59 -14.43 2.46 7.51
CA GLU A 59 -13.52 1.42 8.00
C GLU A 59 -12.11 1.97 8.16
N LEU A 60 -11.66 2.77 7.19
CA LEU A 60 -10.33 3.36 7.20
C LEU A 60 -10.12 4.28 8.41
N HIS A 61 -11.10 5.11 8.74
CA HIS A 61 -11.05 5.98 9.94
C HIS A 61 -10.97 5.21 11.26
N LYS A 62 -11.36 3.93 11.30
CA LYS A 62 -11.23 3.09 12.49
C LYS A 62 -9.82 2.56 12.70
N ILE A 63 -8.92 2.68 11.72
CA ILE A 63 -7.52 2.28 11.88
C ILE A 63 -6.81 3.28 12.80
N PRO A 64 -6.34 2.84 14.00
CA PRO A 64 -5.63 3.74 14.90
C PRO A 64 -4.31 4.22 14.29
N GLN A 65 -3.98 5.51 14.45
CA GLN A 65 -2.70 6.06 13.95
C GLN A 65 -1.47 5.30 14.47
N THR A 66 -1.54 4.78 15.69
CA THR A 66 -0.49 3.94 16.29
C THR A 66 -0.19 2.69 15.47
N SER A 67 -1.16 2.17 14.72
CA SER A 67 -0.96 1.04 13.81
C SER A 67 0.04 1.38 12.73
N TRP A 68 -0.05 2.57 12.12
CA TRP A 68 0.84 3.00 11.05
C TRP A 68 2.28 3.17 11.52
N TYR A 69 2.49 3.75 12.70
CA TYR A 69 3.82 3.84 13.31
C TYR A 69 4.38 2.48 13.70
N ARG A 70 3.52 1.55 14.13
CA ARG A 70 3.92 0.17 14.41
C ARG A 70 4.40 -0.55 13.16
N LEU A 71 3.66 -0.45 12.04
CA LEU A 71 4.10 -1.03 10.76
C LEU A 71 5.41 -0.40 10.28
N GLN A 72 5.57 0.92 10.42
CA GLN A 72 6.83 1.61 10.09
C GLN A 72 8.02 1.02 10.88
N ARG A 73 7.87 0.82 12.20
CA ARG A 73 8.95 0.25 13.03
C ARG A 73 9.32 -1.17 12.61
N LEU A 74 8.34 -1.99 12.23
CA LEU A 74 8.60 -3.35 11.74
C LEU A 74 9.40 -3.31 10.42
N VAL A 75 9.02 -2.41 9.51
CA VAL A 75 9.73 -2.17 8.25
C VAL A 75 11.16 -1.69 8.49
N GLU A 76 11.37 -0.79 9.45
CA GLU A 76 12.72 -0.27 9.76
C GLU A 76 13.65 -1.35 10.36
N SER A 77 13.09 -2.43 10.92
CA SER A 77 13.85 -3.54 11.49
C SER A 77 14.15 -4.70 10.53
N ALA A 78 13.64 -4.65 9.31
CA ALA A 78 13.74 -5.75 8.33
C ALA A 78 14.04 -5.23 6.92
N PRO A 79 14.66 -6.04 6.04
CA PRO A 79 14.88 -5.67 4.63
C PRO A 79 13.59 -5.78 3.80
N THR A 80 12.50 -5.17 4.27
CA THR A 80 11.16 -5.27 3.68
C THR A 80 10.65 -3.89 3.30
N ALA A 81 10.21 -3.72 2.05
CA ALA A 81 9.42 -2.56 1.65
C ALA A 81 7.93 -2.81 1.99
N CYS A 82 7.27 -1.85 2.62
CA CYS A 82 5.82 -1.87 2.83
C CYS A 82 5.15 -0.76 2.01
N LEU A 83 4.29 -1.14 1.07
CA LEU A 83 3.54 -0.24 0.22
C LEU A 83 2.07 -0.27 0.63
N VAL A 84 1.50 0.88 0.99
CA VAL A 84 0.07 1.02 1.30
C VAL A 84 -0.62 1.75 0.16
N LEU A 85 -1.60 1.12 -0.48
CA LEU A 85 -2.42 1.71 -1.53
C LEU A 85 -3.74 2.19 -0.93
N THR A 86 -4.07 3.47 -1.09
CA THR A 86 -5.31 4.05 -0.55
C THR A 86 -5.70 5.31 -1.31
N ARG A 87 -7.00 5.61 -1.35
CA ARG A 87 -7.54 6.86 -1.91
C ARG A 87 -7.48 8.03 -0.92
N HIS A 88 -7.17 7.76 0.35
CA HIS A 88 -7.24 8.74 1.43
C HIS A 88 -5.85 9.00 2.05
N ARG A 89 -5.56 10.25 2.39
CA ARG A 89 -4.31 10.63 3.06
C ARG A 89 -4.35 10.28 4.55
N MET A 90 -4.15 9.01 4.88
CA MET A 90 -4.31 8.51 6.26
C MET A 90 -3.04 7.94 6.92
N VAL A 91 -2.03 7.56 6.11
CA VAL A 91 -0.78 6.97 6.62
C VAL A 91 0.20 8.08 7.01
N SER A 92 0.18 8.48 8.28
CA SER A 92 0.99 9.59 8.77
C SER A 92 2.50 9.27 8.78
N SER A 93 2.85 8.03 9.15
CA SER A 93 4.22 7.51 9.31
C SER A 93 4.96 7.16 8.01
N ALA A 94 4.33 7.34 6.84
CA ALA A 94 4.98 6.98 5.58
C ALA A 94 6.22 7.85 5.31
N GLN A 95 7.37 7.22 5.07
CA GLN A 95 8.62 7.88 4.69
C GLN A 95 8.53 8.52 3.29
N LEU A 96 7.82 7.84 2.39
CA LEU A 96 7.56 8.28 1.02
C LEU A 96 6.06 8.22 0.75
N LYS A 97 5.51 9.28 0.17
CA LYS A 97 4.13 9.32 -0.33
C LYS A 97 4.17 9.62 -1.82
N ILE A 98 3.59 8.73 -2.61
CA ILE A 98 3.39 8.92 -4.05
C ILE A 98 1.91 9.25 -4.22
N VAL A 99 1.62 10.47 -4.66
CA VAL A 99 0.25 10.96 -4.85
C VAL A 99 -0.03 10.99 -6.34
N LEU A 100 -1.02 10.24 -6.80
CA LEU A 100 -1.53 10.33 -8.16
C LEU A 100 -2.43 11.56 -8.28
N GLU A 101 -2.15 12.44 -9.24
CA GLU A 101 -2.86 13.72 -9.44
C GLU A 101 -3.76 13.70 -10.69
N ASN A 102 -3.93 12.52 -11.29
CA ASN A 102 -4.75 12.32 -12.45
C ASN A 102 -6.25 12.35 -12.11
N SER A 103 -7.02 13.06 -12.95
CA SER A 103 -8.46 12.84 -13.08
C SER A 103 -8.67 12.14 -14.42
N TRP A 104 -9.16 10.89 -14.36
CA TRP A 104 -9.36 10.06 -15.54
C TRP A 104 -10.85 9.83 -15.76
N SER A 105 -11.28 9.99 -17.01
CA SER A 105 -12.62 9.62 -17.45
C SER A 105 -12.56 8.34 -18.27
N LEU A 106 -13.71 7.74 -18.55
CA LEU A 106 -13.79 6.59 -19.46
C LEU A 106 -13.25 6.91 -20.85
N GLU A 107 -13.37 8.16 -21.30
CA GLU A 107 -12.82 8.62 -22.58
C GLU A 107 -11.29 8.59 -22.60
N THR A 108 -10.63 8.93 -21.49
CA THR A 108 -9.17 8.88 -21.36
C THR A 108 -8.62 7.46 -21.61
N PHE A 109 -9.38 6.42 -21.26
CA PHE A 109 -8.96 5.02 -21.44
C PHE A 109 -9.18 4.47 -22.85
N LYS A 110 -9.72 5.26 -23.79
CA LYS A 110 -9.78 4.88 -25.21
C LYS A 110 -8.44 5.06 -25.92
N GLU A 111 -7.54 5.84 -25.35
CA GLU A 111 -6.17 6.01 -25.85
C GLU A 111 -5.30 4.82 -25.45
N VAL A 112 -4.52 4.29 -26.40
CA VAL A 112 -3.72 3.05 -26.24
C VAL A 112 -2.69 3.14 -25.09
N ASP A 113 -2.31 4.35 -24.69
CA ASP A 113 -1.28 4.60 -23.67
C ASP A 113 -1.74 5.56 -22.56
N ALA A 114 -3.00 5.52 -22.13
CA ALA A 114 -3.53 6.41 -21.08
C ALA A 114 -2.65 6.47 -19.81
N ILE A 115 -1.96 5.37 -19.49
CA ILE A 115 -1.03 5.23 -18.36
C ILE A 115 0.22 6.11 -18.53
N SER A 116 0.68 6.38 -19.77
CA SER A 116 1.80 7.29 -20.04
C SER A 116 1.56 8.73 -19.56
N GLN A 117 0.29 9.10 -19.40
CA GLN A 117 -0.12 10.42 -18.91
C GLN A 117 -0.23 10.48 -17.38
N LEU A 118 0.18 9.42 -16.66
CA LEU A 118 0.21 9.41 -15.21
C LEU A 118 1.09 10.55 -14.67
N ARG A 119 0.47 11.46 -13.94
CA ARG A 119 1.12 12.50 -13.16
C ARG A 119 1.11 12.08 -11.71
N PHE A 120 2.30 11.88 -11.16
CA PHE A 120 2.46 11.61 -9.75
C PHE A 120 3.38 12.65 -9.12
N ARG A 121 3.06 12.99 -7.88
CA ARG A 121 3.92 13.80 -7.04
C ARG A 121 4.49 12.95 -5.93
N VAL A 122 5.80 13.02 -5.79
CA VAL A 122 6.54 12.36 -4.70
C VAL A 122 6.70 13.35 -3.55
N GLN A 123 6.29 12.95 -2.36
CA GLN A 123 6.48 13.70 -1.12
C GLN A 123 7.25 12.83 -0.14
N ARG A 124 8.44 13.30 0.28
CA ARG A 124 9.21 12.65 1.35
C ARG A 124 8.80 13.28 2.68
N SER A 125 8.62 12.47 3.71
CA SER A 125 8.50 13.04 5.06
C SER A 125 9.90 13.44 5.54
N HIS A 126 10.03 14.66 6.09
CA HIS A 126 11.29 15.20 6.64
C HIS A 126 11.70 14.53 7.97
N LEU A 127 11.39 13.24 8.17
CA LEU A 127 11.71 12.51 9.39
C LEU A 127 13.10 11.88 9.28
N ARG A 128 14.13 12.74 9.33
CA ARG A 128 15.47 12.57 9.92
C ARG A 128 16.43 13.62 9.33
N SER A 129 16.60 14.74 10.04
CA SER A 129 17.92 15.32 10.19
C SER A 129 18.72 14.37 11.07
N GLU A 130 19.73 13.72 10.51
CA GLU A 130 20.71 12.97 11.31
C GLU A 130 21.38 13.93 12.29
N VAL A 131 21.12 13.74 13.59
CA VAL A 131 22.01 14.29 14.62
C VAL A 131 23.23 13.38 14.63
N SER A 132 24.27 13.82 13.93
CA SER A 132 25.61 13.24 14.04
C SER A 132 26.19 13.70 15.39
N TYR A 133 26.56 12.74 16.24
CA TYR A 133 27.39 12.98 17.43
C TYR A 133 28.87 13.00 17.05
#